data_AF-A0A1F6ZRS8-F1
#
_entry.id   AF-A0A1F6ZRS8-F1
#
_cell.length_a   1.000
_cell.length_b   1.000
_cell.length_c   1.000
_cell.angle_alpha   90.00
_cell.angle_beta   90.00
_cell.angle_gamma   90.00
#
_symmetry.space_group_name_H-M   'P 1'
#
loop_
_entity.id
_entity.type
_entity.pdbx_description
1 polymer ?
#
loop_
_entity_poly.entity_id
_entity_poly.type
_entity_poly.pdbx_seq_one_letter_code
_entity_poly.pdbx_strand_id
1 'polypeptide(L)'
;MEEDDGLAIVAAADRAIRFQNKNPNATIEEAIGHAMDGGGTPDEASIVAIAAATEVFRFKERHRRAKDKEVLRFIIAKIPEIIKNMEVEA
;
A
#
# COMPACT_ATOMS: atom_id res chain seq x y z
N MET A 1 -19.32 -2.52 -1.60
CA MET A 1 -18.08 -3.19 -2.00
C MET A 1 -17.00 -2.14 -2.22
N GLU A 2 -17.17 -1.18 -3.14
CA GLU A 2 -16.16 -0.12 -3.41
C GLU A 2 -15.73 0.75 -2.20
N GLU A 3 -16.61 1.07 -1.25
CA GLU A 3 -16.25 1.89 -0.08
C GLU A 3 -15.36 1.14 0.94
N ASP A 4 -15.56 -0.17 1.10
CA ASP A 4 -14.81 -0.99 2.06
C ASP A 4 -13.37 -1.24 1.56
N ASP A 5 -13.20 -1.43 0.24
CA ASP A 5 -11.90 -1.63 -0.40
C ASP A 5 -11.04 -0.36 -0.35
N GLY A 6 -11.67 0.81 -0.55
CA GLY A 6 -10.99 2.11 -0.42
C GLY A 6 -10.44 2.35 0.99
N LEU A 7 -11.20 1.98 2.02
CA LEU A 7 -10.75 2.10 3.41
C LEU A 7 -9.60 1.14 3.72
N ALA A 8 -9.65 -0.09 3.20
CA ALA A 8 -8.58 -1.07 3.32
C ALA A 8 -7.27 -0.58 2.66
N ILE A 9 -7.35 0.02 1.46
CA ILE A 9 -6.21 0.62 0.74
C ILE A 9 -5.56 1.71 1.59
N VAL A 10 -6.36 2.63 2.15
CA VAL A 10 -5.84 3.74 2.96
C VAL A 10 -5.19 3.22 4.24
N ALA A 11 -5.81 2.24 4.91
CA ALA A 11 -5.25 1.64 6.12
C ALA A 11 -3.92 0.92 5.85
N ALA A 12 -3.82 0.20 4.73
CA ALA A 12 -2.60 -0.45 4.30
C ALA A 12 -1.49 0.56 3.96
N ALA A 13 -1.82 1.64 3.26
CA ALA A 13 -0.89 2.71 2.95
C ALA A 13 -0.36 3.40 4.21
N ASP A 14 -1.21 3.69 5.20
CA ASP A 14 -0.76 4.25 6.49
C ASP A 14 0.19 3.30 7.23
N ARG A 15 -0.09 1.98 7.24
CA ARG A 15 0.84 0.99 7.81
C ARG A 15 2.18 0.97 7.08
N ALA A 16 2.16 0.97 5.75
CA ALA A 16 3.38 1.00 4.93
C ALA A 16 4.20 2.27 5.19
N ILE A 17 3.55 3.43 5.29
CA ILE A 17 4.18 4.71 5.64
C ILE A 17 4.85 4.61 7.01
N ARG A 18 4.15 4.10 8.02
CA ARG A 18 4.70 3.95 9.39
C ARG A 18 5.86 2.96 9.43
N PHE A 19 5.77 1.86 8.67
CA PHE A 19 6.83 0.86 8.57
C PHE A 19 8.08 1.46 7.93
N GLN A 20 7.95 2.18 6.81
CA GLN A 20 9.09 2.85 6.16
C GLN A 20 9.68 3.97 7.01
N ASN A 21 8.87 4.70 7.78
CA ASN A 21 9.38 5.72 8.71
C ASN A 21 10.22 5.10 9.84
N LYS A 22 9.86 3.89 10.30
CA LYS A 22 10.65 3.12 11.29
C LYS A 22 11.85 2.42 10.67
N ASN A 23 11.76 2.07 9.38
CA ASN A 23 12.79 1.37 8.62
C ASN A 23 13.09 2.14 7.32
N PRO A 24 13.86 3.25 7.36
CA PRO A 24 14.03 4.15 6.21
C PRO A 24 14.73 3.50 5.01
N ASN A 25 15.45 2.41 5.24
CA ASN A 25 16.16 1.64 4.22
C ASN A 25 15.43 0.35 3.85
N ALA A 26 14.21 0.12 4.35
CA ALA A 26 13.46 -1.08 4.03
C ALA A 26 13.15 -1.14 2.53
N THR A 27 13.28 -2.33 1.96
CA THR A 27 12.89 -2.58 0.58
C THR A 27 11.38 -2.82 0.47
N ILE A 28 10.88 -2.79 -0.77
CA ILE A 28 9.48 -3.13 -1.06
C ILE A 28 9.19 -4.57 -0.63
N GLU A 29 10.11 -5.50 -0.90
CA GLU A 29 10.00 -6.92 -0.56
C GLU A 29 9.92 -7.14 0.96
N GLU A 30 10.71 -6.40 1.75
CA GLU A 30 10.63 -6.45 3.22
C GLU A 30 9.29 -5.91 3.73
N ALA A 31 8.76 -4.87 3.10
CA ALA A 31 7.45 -4.31 3.45
C ALA A 31 6.30 -5.24 3.08
N ILE A 32 6.37 -5.89 1.91
CA ILE A 32 5.40 -6.91 1.47
C ILE A 32 5.48 -8.12 2.38
N GLY A 33 6.68 -8.63 2.68
CA GLY A 33 6.90 -9.73 3.61
C GLY A 33 6.29 -9.43 4.97
N HIS A 34 6.50 -8.23 5.50
CA HIS A 34 5.90 -7.80 6.76
C HIS A 34 4.37 -7.70 6.70
N ALA A 35 3.81 -7.29 5.56
CA ALA A 35 2.36 -7.25 5.35
C ALA A 35 1.76 -8.67 5.23
N MET A 36 2.53 -9.64 4.73
CA MET A 36 2.13 -11.03 4.50
C MET A 36 2.40 -11.98 5.66
N ASP A 37 3.17 -11.57 6.68
CA ASP A 37 3.62 -12.42 7.80
C ASP A 37 2.48 -12.90 8.74
N GLY A 38 1.22 -12.81 8.31
CA GLY A 38 0.03 -13.34 8.97
C GLY A 38 -0.26 -14.82 8.70
N GLY A 39 0.59 -15.53 7.94
CA GLY A 39 0.59 -17.00 7.84
C GLY A 39 -0.56 -17.65 7.05
N GLY A 40 -1.30 -16.89 6.24
CA GLY A 40 -2.39 -17.39 5.39
C GLY A 40 -2.16 -17.13 3.90
N THR A 41 -2.94 -17.81 3.05
CA THR A 41 -3.08 -17.43 1.63
C THR A 41 -3.56 -15.97 1.59
N PRO A 42 -2.95 -15.09 0.79
CA PRO A 42 -3.41 -13.70 0.67
C PRO A 42 -4.88 -13.72 0.23
N ASP A 43 -5.76 -13.22 1.09
CA ASP A 43 -7.11 -12.89 0.66
C ASP A 43 -7.08 -11.63 -0.22
N GLU A 44 -8.19 -11.34 -0.88
CA GLU A 44 -8.31 -10.19 -1.78
C GLU A 44 -7.95 -8.87 -1.06
N ALA A 45 -8.34 -8.73 0.21
CA ALA A 45 -7.96 -7.60 1.06
C ALA A 45 -6.43 -7.49 1.28
N SER A 46 -5.72 -8.63 1.35
CA SER A 46 -4.27 -8.68 1.44
C SER A 46 -3.59 -8.27 0.13
N ILE A 47 -4.15 -8.63 -1.03
CA ILE A 47 -3.64 -8.22 -2.36
C ILE A 47 -3.78 -6.70 -2.53
N VAL A 48 -4.96 -6.17 -2.18
CA VAL A 48 -5.26 -4.73 -2.16
C VAL A 48 -4.25 -3.97 -1.28
N ALA A 49 -3.98 -4.51 -0.08
CA ALA A 49 -3.05 -3.91 0.86
C ALA A 49 -1.59 -3.92 0.35
N ILE A 50 -1.17 -4.99 -0.33
CA ILE A 50 0.16 -5.12 -0.94
C ILE A 50 0.36 -4.11 -2.07
N ALA A 51 -0.65 -3.95 -2.94
CA ALA A 51 -0.60 -2.98 -4.03
C ALA A 51 -0.48 -1.54 -3.49
N ALA A 52 -1.27 -1.20 -2.47
CA ALA A 52 -1.21 0.08 -1.79
C ALA A 52 0.16 0.35 -1.15
N ALA A 53 0.70 -0.63 -0.41
CA ALA A 53 2.02 -0.53 0.21
C ALA A 53 3.13 -0.35 -0.84
N THR A 54 3.06 -1.07 -1.95
CA THR A 54 4.02 -0.97 -3.04
C THR A 54 4.06 0.44 -3.64
N GLU A 55 2.89 1.04 -3.88
CA GLU A 55 2.80 2.40 -4.41
C GLU A 55 3.31 3.45 -3.41
N VAL A 56 3.11 3.25 -2.10
CA VAL A 56 3.71 4.10 -1.05
C VAL A 56 5.23 4.12 -1.16
N PHE A 57 5.85 2.94 -1.23
CA PHE A 57 7.31 2.81 -1.27
C PHE A 57 7.88 3.42 -2.54
N ARG A 58 7.32 3.07 -3.71
CA ARG A 58 7.73 3.66 -5.00
C ARG A 58 7.61 5.18 -5.00
N PHE A 59 6.56 5.71 -4.39
CA PHE A 59 6.39 7.16 -4.29
C PHE A 59 7.47 7.79 -3.42
N LYS A 60 7.74 7.23 -2.23
CA LYS A 60 8.78 7.73 -1.30
C LYS A 60 10.19 7.56 -1.84
N GLU A 61 10.48 6.54 -2.63
CA GLU A 61 11.77 6.39 -3.34
C GLU A 61 12.03 7.56 -4.31
N ARG A 62 11.00 7.93 -5.09
CA ARG A 62 11.05 9.05 -6.04
C ARG A 62 11.00 10.41 -5.35
N HIS A 63 10.37 10.48 -4.17
CA HIS A 63 10.15 11.70 -3.41
C HIS A 63 10.61 11.54 -1.96
N ARG A 64 11.92 11.38 -1.74
CA ARG A 64 12.52 11.12 -0.40
C ARG A 64 12.18 12.15 0.69
N ARG A 65 11.67 13.33 0.32
CA ARG A 65 11.27 14.41 1.25
C ARG A 65 9.76 14.60 1.35
N ALA A 66 8.97 13.76 0.68
CA ALA A 66 7.52 13.86 0.75
C ALA A 66 7.03 13.60 2.18
N LYS A 67 6.10 14.44 2.62
CA LYS A 67 5.43 14.28 3.90
C LYS A 67 4.39 13.17 3.78
N ASP A 68 4.11 12.49 4.89
CA ASP A 68 3.13 11.39 4.93
C ASP A 68 1.75 11.80 4.37
N LYS A 69 1.33 13.06 4.60
CA LYS A 69 0.08 13.61 4.04
C LYS A 69 0.09 13.68 2.49
N GLU A 70 1.24 13.94 1.89
CA GLU A 70 1.37 13.98 0.42
C GLU A 70 1.30 12.57 -0.18
N VAL A 71 1.94 11.62 0.50
CA VAL A 71 1.89 10.19 0.14
C VAL A 71 0.46 9.66 0.23
N LEU A 72 -0.24 9.92 1.33
CA LEU A 72 -1.64 9.50 1.49
C LEU A 72 -2.57 10.12 0.45
N ARG A 73 -2.40 11.41 0.13
CA ARG A 73 -3.17 12.06 -0.93
C ARG A 73 -2.93 11.41 -2.30
N PHE A 74 -1.69 11.06 -2.59
CA PHE A 74 -1.35 10.33 -3.81
C PHE A 74 -2.04 8.96 -3.87
N ILE A 75 -2.01 8.20 -2.78
CA ILE A 75 -2.68 6.89 -2.73
C ILE A 75 -4.19 7.02 -2.89
N ILE A 76 -4.83 7.97 -2.18
CA ILE A 76 -6.28 8.20 -2.30
C ILE A 76 -6.67 8.49 -3.75
N ALA A 77 -5.90 9.30 -4.46
CA ALA A 77 -6.14 9.58 -5.87
C ALA A 77 -5.97 8.35 -6.78
N LYS A 78 -5.16 7.36 -6.35
CA LYS A 78 -4.91 6.11 -7.08
C LYS A 78 -5.86 4.97 -6.73
N ILE A 79 -6.70 5.09 -5.70
CA ILE A 79 -7.64 4.03 -5.29
C ILE A 79 -8.42 3.44 -6.47
N PRO A 80 -9.04 4.23 -7.37
CA PRO A 80 -9.79 3.67 -8.50
C PRO A 80 -8.91 2.86 -9.47
N GLU A 81 -7.66 3.29 -9.68
CA GLU A 81 -6.71 2.59 -10.53
C GLU A 81 -6.24 1.28 -9.90
N ILE A 82 -5.98 1.30 -8.58
CA ILE A 82 -5.61 0.11 -7.81
C ILE A 82 -6.73 -0.93 -7.90
N ILE A 83 -7.98 -0.53 -7.60
CA ILE A 83 -9.16 -1.41 -7.68
C ILE A 83 -9.32 -2.00 -9.08
N LYS A 84 -9.31 -1.14 -10.12
CA LYS A 84 -9.48 -1.58 -11.50
C LYS A 84 -8.41 -2.58 -11.96
N ASN A 85 -7.15 -2.37 -11.57
CA ASN A 85 -6.07 -3.27 -11.96
C ASN A 85 -6.22 -4.66 -11.33
N MET A 86 -6.91 -4.77 -10.19
CA MET A 86 -7.20 -6.06 -9.54
C MET A 86 -8.36 -6.80 -10.20
N GLU A 87 -9.40 -6.08 -10.67
CA GLU A 87 -10.53 -6.69 -11.39
C GLU A 87 -10.14 -7.32 -12.74
N VAL A 88 -9.01 -6.91 -13.32
CA VAL A 88 -8.51 -7.45 -14.61
C VAL A 88 -7.69 -8.73 -14.41
N GLU A 89 -7.18 -9.00 -13.21
CA GLU A 89 -6.37 -10.18 -12.88
C GLU A 89 -7.18 -11.31 -12.20
N ALA A 90 -8.46 -11.08 -11.91
CA ALA A 90 -9.42 -12.06 -11.35
C ALA A 90 -10.21 -12.80 -12.43
#